data_AF-A0A853CL45-F1
#
_entry.id   AF-A0A853CL45-F1
#
_cell.length_a   1.000
_cell.length_b   1.000
_cell.length_c   1.000
_cell.angle_alpha   90.00
_cell.angle_beta   90.00
_cell.angle_gamma   90.00
#
_symmetry.space_group_name_H-M   'P 1'
#
loop_
_entity.id
_entity.type
_entity.pdbx_description
1 polymer ?
#
loop_
_entity_poly.entity_id
_entity_poly.type
_entity_poly.pdbx_seq_one_letter_code
_entity_poly.pdbx_strand_id
1 'polypeptide(L)' 'MNGGQCLVERQMHRARPVEVLVDGRWWPGVQYGWRMYDDGTGWRAAVRFVVPGPGSPKARHAHLPMDAVRPLGSPA' A
#
# COMPACT_ATOMS: atom_id res chain seq x y z
N MET A 1 -14.30 -13.50 -2.15
CA MET A 1 -13.49 -12.26 -2.03
C MET A 1 -14.42 -11.09 -2.20
N ASN A 2 -15.05 -10.60 -1.13
CA ASN A 2 -15.79 -9.34 -1.17
C ASN A 2 -14.89 -8.29 -0.53
N GLY A 3 -13.99 -7.71 -1.33
CA GLY A 3 -13.40 -6.43 -0.95
C GLY A 3 -14.52 -5.40 -1.01
N GLY A 4 -14.67 -4.58 0.04
CA GLY A 4 -15.72 -3.57 0.08
C GLY A 4 -15.75 -2.66 -1.15
N GLN A 5 -16.84 -1.93 -1.33
CA GLN A 5 -16.89 -0.86 -2.32
C GLN A 5 -16.03 0.32 -1.84
N CYS A 6 -15.28 0.92 -2.77
CA CYS A 6 -14.52 2.13 -2.49
C CYS A 6 -15.48 3.32 -2.42
N LEU A 7 -15.60 3.93 -1.24
CA LEU A 7 -16.49 5.07 -1.00
C LEU A 7 -15.85 6.39 -1.44
N VAL A 8 -14.56 6.57 -1.14
CA VAL A 8 -13.82 7.82 -1.39
C VAL A 8 -12.38 7.52 -1.74
N GLU A 9 -11.84 8.26 -2.71
CA GLU A 9 -10.41 8.30 -3.03
C GLU A 9 -9.83 9.70 -2.76
N ARG A 10 -8.62 9.75 -2.21
CA ARG A 10 -7.81 10.97 -2.07
C ARG A 10 -6.45 10.73 -2.69
N GLN A 11 -6.20 11.31 -3.85
CA GLN A 11 -4.87 11.29 -4.46
C GLN A 11 -3.95 12.29 -3.77
N MET A 12 -2.68 11.92 -3.63
CA MET A 12 -1.66 12.81 -3.10
C MET A 12 -1.03 13.60 -4.23
N HIS A 13 -0.90 14.91 -4.06
CA HIS A 13 -0.22 15.79 -5.03
C HIS A 13 1.24 15.36 -5.31
N ARG A 14 1.89 14.75 -4.31
CA ARG A 14 3.22 14.18 -4.44
C ARG A 14 3.23 12.79 -3.83
N ALA A 15 3.64 11.82 -4.64
CA ALA A 15 3.83 10.46 -4.18
C ALA A 15 4.97 10.40 -3.14
N ARG A 16 4.81 9.58 -2.09
CA ARG A 16 5.76 9.47 -0.98
C ARG A 16 6.46 8.12 -1.00
N PRO A 17 7.79 8.07 -0.83
CA PRO A 17 8.48 6.80 -0.62
C PRO A 17 8.07 6.20 0.72
N VAL A 18 7.74 4.91 0.71
CA VAL A 18 7.27 4.15 1.86
C VAL A 18 7.92 2.77 1.86
N GLU A 19 7.77 2.05 2.97
CA GLU A 19 7.90 0.59 3.01
C GLU A 19 6.51 -0.02 3.21
N VAL A 20 6.28 -1.17 2.60
CA VAL A 20 5.04 -1.94 2.70
C VAL A 20 5.30 -3.33 3.26
N LEU A 21 4.44 -3.80 4.15
CA LEU A 21 4.55 -5.14 4.73
C LEU A 21 3.92 -6.18 3.80
N VAL A 22 4.73 -7.13 3.31
CA VAL A 22 4.29 -8.23 2.44
C VAL A 22 4.97 -9.50 2.92
N ASP A 23 4.17 -10.53 3.20
CA ASP A 23 4.65 -11.84 3.67
C ASP A 23 5.62 -11.73 4.86
N GLY A 24 5.31 -10.83 5.81
CA GLY A 24 6.11 -10.59 7.02
C GLY A 24 7.38 -9.76 6.80
N ARG A 25 7.63 -9.26 5.59
CA ARG A 25 8.80 -8.46 5.26
C ARG A 25 8.43 -7.08 4.72
N TRP A 26 9.19 -6.07 5.12
CA TRP A 26 9.08 -4.71 4.59
C TRP A 26 9.79 -4.58 3.24
N TRP A 27 9.08 -4.02 2.26
CA TRP A 27 9.59 -3.77 0.91
C TRP A 27 9.45 -2.31 0.51
N PRO A 28 10.43 -1.73 -0.20
CA PRO A 28 10.31 -0.36 -0.67
C PRO A 28 9.16 -0.21 -1.67
N GLY A 29 8.43 0.89 -1.53
CA GLY A 29 7.30 1.24 -2.36
C GLY A 29 7.07 2.74 -2.41
N VAL A 30 5.98 3.12 -3.08
CA VAL A 30 5.56 4.50 -3.26
C VAL A 30 4.07 4.58 -2.98
N GLN A 31 3.68 5.44 -2.04
CA GLN A 31 2.30 5.79 -1.78
C GLN A 31 1.87 6.96 -2.68
N TYR A 32 0.74 6.82 -3.35
CA TYR A 32 0.19 7.86 -4.24
C TYR A 32 -1.19 8.36 -3.80
N GLY A 33 -1.80 7.74 -2.78
CA GLY A 33 -3.14 8.12 -2.35
C GLY A 33 -3.64 7.40 -1.10
N TRP A 34 -4.91 7.64 -0.81
CA TRP A 34 -5.71 6.97 0.20
C TRP A 34 -7.06 6.57 -0.41
N ARG A 35 -7.59 5.41 0.00
CA ARG A 35 -8.94 4.96 -0.36
C ARG A 35 -9.69 4.50 0.88
N MET A 36 -10.95 4.90 1.00
CA MET A 36 -11.85 4.45 2.06
C MET A 36 -12.80 3.38 1.52
N TYR A 37 -12.98 2.32 2.29
CA TYR A 37 -13.85 1.18 1.96
C TYR A 37 -15.04 1.09 2.93
N ASP A 38 -16.18 0.60 2.45
CA ASP A 38 -17.40 0.36 3.23
C ASP A 38 -17.36 -0.90 4.10
N ASP A 39 -16.32 -1.73 3.95
CA ASP A 39 -16.13 -2.99 4.67
C ASP A 39 -15.73 -2.83 6.15
N GLY A 40 -15.87 -1.63 6.70
CA GLY A 40 -15.52 -1.30 8.09
C GLY A 40 -14.02 -1.20 8.37
N THR A 41 -13.14 -1.45 7.38
CA THR A 41 -11.69 -1.34 7.57
C THR A 41 -11.15 0.09 7.43
N GLY A 42 -11.99 1.02 6.98
CA GLY A 42 -11.66 2.45 6.92
C GLY A 42 -10.69 2.82 5.81
N TRP A 43 -9.76 3.72 6.11
CA TRP A 43 -8.78 4.24 5.15
C TRP A 43 -7.62 3.26 4.93
N ARG A 44 -7.29 3.05 3.66
CA ARG A 44 -6.14 2.26 3.19
C ARG A 44 -5.23 3.11 2.32
N ALA A 45 -3.92 2.96 2.50
CA ALA A 45 -2.93 3.62 1.67
C ALA A 45 -2.89 2.97 0.28
N ALA A 46 -3.02 3.77 -0.77
CA ALA A 46 -2.86 3.31 -2.14
C ALA A 46 -1.37 3.36 -2.53
N VAL A 47 -0.80 2.19 -2.80
CA VAL A 47 0.65 2.01 -2.93
C VAL A 47 1.02 1.21 -4.18
N ARG A 48 2.18 1.53 -4.74
CA ARG A 48 2.88 0.75 -5.76
C ARG A 48 4.22 0.29 -5.19
N PHE A 49 4.53 -1.00 -5.31
CA PHE A 49 5.78 -1.58 -4.81
C PHE A 49 6.27 -2.71 -5.72
N VAL A 50 7.53 -3.10 -5.58
CA VAL A 50 8.13 -4.20 -6.35
C VAL A 50 8.55 -5.29 -5.39
N VAL A 51 8.07 -6.51 -5.61
CA VAL A 51 8.49 -7.70 -4.85
C VAL A 51 9.32 -8.60 -5.77
N PRO A 52 10.48 -9.10 -5.33
CA PRO A 52 11.19 -10.14 -6.06
C PRO A 52 10.35 -11.43 -6.08
N GLY A 53 10.41 -12.17 -7.17
CA GLY A 53 9.75 -13.46 -7.33
C GLY A 53 10.63 -14.40 -8.16
N PRO A 54 10.19 -15.65 -8.40
CA PRO A 54 10.97 -16.68 -9.12
C PRO A 54 11.23 -16.37 -10.62
N GLY A 55 11.07 -15.12 -11.04
CA GLY A 55 11.38 -14.61 -12.38
C GLY A 55 11.82 -13.15 -12.27
N SER A 56 11.21 -12.26 -13.04
CA SER A 56 11.49 -10.82 -12.92
C SER A 56 10.78 -10.19 -11.72
N PRO A 57 11.36 -9.14 -11.12
CA PRO A 57 10.67 -8.32 -10.14
C PRO A 57 9.33 -7.82 -10.71
N LYS A 58 8.24 -7.97 -9.97
CA LYS A 58 6.90 -7.55 -10.41
C LYS A 58 6.44 -6.35 -9.62
N ALA A 59 6.08 -5.28 -10.33
CA ALA A 59 5.36 -4.16 -9.75
C ALA A 59 3.94 -4.60 -9.38
N ARG A 60 3.51 -4.27 -8.16
CA ARG A 60 2.16 -4.51 -7.65
C ARG A 60 1.54 -3.19 -7.22
N HIS A 61 0.24 -3.06 -7.43
CA HIS A 61 -0.58 -2.03 -6.82
C HIS A 61 -1.44 -2.68 -5.74
N ALA A 62 -1.54 -2.06 -4.58
CA ALA A 62 -2.37 -2.55 -3.47
C ALA A 62 -2.94 -1.38 -2.66
N HIS A 63 -4.01 -1.67 -1.92
CA HIS A 63 -4.56 -0.79 -0.90
C HIS A 63 -4.37 -1.45 0.45
N LEU A 64 -3.40 -0.95 1.20
CA LEU A 64 -2.95 -1.57 2.44
C LEU A 64 -3.46 -0.79 3.65
N PRO A 65 -3.80 -1.46 4.76
CA PRO A 65 -4.10 -0.76 6.01
C PRO A 65 -2.88 0.02 6.51
N MET A 66 -3.11 1.00 7.38
CA MET A 66 -2.07 1.94 7.82
C MET A 66 -0.91 1.26 8.57
N ASP A 67 -1.19 0.17 9.29
CA ASP A 67 -0.20 -0.64 10.00
C ASP A 67 0.71 -1.45 9.06
N ALA A 68 0.30 -1.65 7.80
CA ALA A 68 1.09 -2.32 6.77
C ALA A 68 1.89 -1.36 5.87
N VAL A 69 1.92 -0.06 6.20
CA VAL A 69 2.68 0.98 5.46
C VAL A 69 3.40 1.90 6.43
N ARG A 70 4.70 2.11 6.23
CA ARG A 70 5.50 3.03 7.04
C ARG A 70 6.39 3.93 6.18
N PRO A 71 6.87 5.07 6.70
CA PRO A 71 7.86 5.88 6.00
C PRO A 71 9.12 5.06 5.68
N LEU A 72 9.68 5.26 4.50
CA LEU A 72 10.91 4.57 4.09
C LEU A 72 12.06 4.87 5.09
N GLY A 73 12.70 3.82 5.59
CA GLY A 73 13.82 3.93 6.53
C GLY A 73 13.40 4.07 7.99
N SER A 74 12.13 3.79 8.30
CA SER A 74 11.67 3.72 9.69
C SER A 74 12.34 2.53 10.40
N PRO A 75 12.76 2.68 11.68
CA PRO A 75 13.23 1.54 12.46
C PRO A 75 12.15 0.46 12.55
N ALA A 76 12.59 -0.80 12.63
CA ALA A 76 11.72 -1.96 12.80
C ALA A 76 11.16 -2.05 14.22
#